data_AF-A0A161KAJ8-F1
#
_entry.id   AF-A0A161KAJ8-F1
#
_cell.length_a   1.000
_cell.length_b   1.000
_cell.length_c   1.000
_cell.angle_alpha   90.00
_cell.angle_beta   90.00
_cell.angle_gamma   90.00
#
_symmetry.space_group_name_H-M   'P 1'
#
loop_
_entity.id
_entity.type
_entity.pdbx_description
1 polymer ?
#
loop_
_entity_poly.entity_id
_entity_poly.type
_entity_poly.pdbx_seq_one_letter_code
_entity_poly.pdbx_strand_id
1 'polypeptide(L)'
;MGGELPLPNLSISGFRGFQNLSIPQLGRVTLLTGRNGVGKTTVLDAIRIYAAATYDTPLPLAALLSDRLRQQDEWREDLDEDGDKVLIMDYTSLFHGRRFPSGQTISIGPENDKKNVQLDVYQAGRLLKEGEEKLGHL
;
A
#
# COMPACT_ATOMS: atom_id res chain seq x y z
N MET A 1 32.13 10.71 -3.25
CA MET A 1 31.57 10.16 -1.99
C MET A 1 30.16 9.68 -2.27
N GLY A 2 29.93 8.36 -2.27
CA GLY A 2 28.60 7.82 -2.51
C GLY A 2 27.85 7.66 -1.20
N GLY A 3 26.88 8.54 -0.95
CA GLY A 3 25.97 8.38 0.20
C GLY A 3 25.22 7.05 0.14
N GLU A 4 24.89 6.54 1.31
CA GLU A 4 24.08 5.33 1.47
C GLU A 4 22.72 5.50 0.75
N LEU A 5 22.29 4.47 0.03
CA LEU A 5 20.99 4.51 -0.64
C LEU A 5 19.88 4.43 0.42
N PRO A 6 18.83 5.27 0.33
CA PRO A 6 17.75 5.25 1.32
C PRO A 6 16.94 3.94 1.34
N LEU A 7 16.98 3.19 0.23
CA LEU A 7 16.39 1.88 0.07
C LEU A 7 17.38 1.01 -0.75
N PRO A 8 18.35 0.34 -0.10
CA PRO A 8 19.42 -0.41 -0.79
C PRO A 8 18.96 -1.79 -1.29
N ASN A 9 17.90 -2.34 -0.70
CA ASN A 9 17.21 -3.56 -1.11
C ASN A 9 15.71 -3.39 -0.83
N LEU A 10 14.88 -4.26 -1.39
CA LEU A 10 13.43 -4.19 -1.22
C LEU A 10 12.84 -5.58 -1.05
N SER A 11 12.16 -5.78 0.08
CA SER A 11 11.28 -6.90 0.34
C SER A 11 9.82 -6.40 0.34
N ILE A 12 8.95 -7.13 -0.34
CA ILE A 12 7.50 -6.91 -0.40
C ILE A 12 6.82 -8.22 -0.02
N SER A 13 5.94 -8.20 0.98
CA SER A 13 5.13 -9.34 1.39
C SER A 13 3.67 -8.94 1.51
N GLY A 14 2.77 -9.84 1.10
CA GLY A 14 1.32 -9.66 1.24
C GLY A 14 0.69 -8.56 0.37
N PHE A 15 1.41 -7.97 -0.59
CA PHE A 15 0.95 -6.82 -1.36
C PHE A 15 0.50 -7.18 -2.79
N ARG A 16 -0.78 -6.96 -3.09
CA ARG A 16 -1.40 -7.17 -4.41
C ARG A 16 -1.03 -8.53 -5.01
N GLY A 17 -0.40 -8.56 -6.18
CA GLY A 17 0.00 -9.80 -6.85
C GLY A 17 1.13 -10.57 -6.15
N PHE A 18 1.84 -9.95 -5.19
CA PHE A 18 3.00 -10.54 -4.55
C PHE A 18 2.64 -11.16 -3.20
N GLN A 19 2.72 -12.50 -3.12
CA GLN A 19 2.78 -13.16 -1.82
C GLN A 19 4.10 -12.79 -1.13
N ASN A 20 5.22 -12.95 -1.84
CA ASN A 20 6.55 -12.49 -1.44
C ASN A 20 7.35 -12.09 -2.70
N LEU A 21 8.09 -11.00 -2.63
CA LEU A 21 9.05 -10.55 -3.63
C LEU A 21 10.26 -9.97 -2.91
N SER A 22 11.46 -10.41 -3.29
CA SER A 22 12.73 -9.84 -2.81
C SER A 22 13.55 -9.33 -3.99
N ILE A 23 14.00 -8.09 -3.88
CA ILE A 23 14.96 -7.43 -4.76
C ILE A 23 16.21 -7.17 -3.92
N PRO A 24 17.24 -8.03 -4.03
CA PRO A 24 18.38 -8.01 -3.11
C PRO A 24 19.25 -6.76 -3.25
N GLN A 25 19.17 -6.05 -4.38
CA GLN A 25 19.94 -4.85 -4.62
C GLN A 25 19.16 -3.86 -5.49
N LEU A 26 19.02 -2.64 -4.98
CA LEU A 26 18.60 -1.47 -5.73
C LEU A 26 19.81 -0.57 -5.95
N GLY A 27 20.02 -0.17 -7.20
CA GLY A 27 20.99 0.86 -7.54
C GLY A 27 20.38 2.25 -7.46
N ARG A 28 21.21 3.29 -7.57
CA ARG A 28 20.75 4.68 -7.81
C ARG A 28 19.78 4.78 -8.97
N VAL A 29 20.00 3.93 -9.98
CA VAL A 29 19.10 3.69 -11.10
C VAL A 29 18.86 2.19 -11.17
N THR A 30 17.60 1.78 -11.17
CA THR A 30 17.18 0.38 -11.32
C THR A 30 16.17 0.29 -12.46
N LEU A 31 16.42 -0.58 -13.45
CA LEU A 31 15.51 -0.80 -14.57
C LEU A 31 14.61 -2.00 -14.29
N LEU A 32 13.31 -1.75 -14.15
CA LEU A 32 12.30 -2.80 -14.06
C LEU A 32 11.73 -3.12 -15.44
N THR A 33 12.07 -4.28 -16.00
CA THR A 33 11.61 -4.75 -17.31
C THR A 33 10.69 -5.96 -17.18
N GLY A 34 9.95 -6.28 -18.25
CA GLY A 34 9.03 -7.43 -18.32
C GLY A 34 7.71 -7.11 -19.00
N ARG A 35 6.87 -8.13 -19.21
CA ARG A 35 5.55 -8.00 -19.84
C ARG A 35 4.60 -7.10 -19.04
N ASN A 36 3.55 -6.58 -19.67
CA ASN A 36 2.49 -5.86 -18.96
C ASN A 36 1.78 -6.80 -17.98
N GLY A 37 1.35 -6.26 -16.84
CA GLY A 37 0.65 -7.03 -15.80
C GLY A 37 1.53 -7.90 -14.89
N VAL A 38 2.85 -7.99 -15.09
CA VAL A 38 3.74 -8.81 -14.23
C VAL A 38 4.08 -8.18 -12.88
N GLY A 39 3.48 -7.04 -12.53
CA GLY A 39 3.70 -6.36 -11.24
C GLY A 39 4.73 -5.24 -11.22
N LYS A 40 5.23 -4.76 -12.38
CA LYS A 40 6.16 -3.60 -12.43
C LYS A 40 5.58 -2.35 -11.74
N THR A 41 4.33 -2.01 -12.05
CA THR A 41 3.62 -0.90 -11.40
C THR A 41 3.42 -1.15 -9.92
N THR A 42 3.11 -2.39 -9.53
CA THR A 42 2.98 -2.82 -8.13
C THR A 42 4.26 -2.59 -7.34
N VAL A 43 5.43 -2.89 -7.90
CA VAL A 43 6.72 -2.59 -7.25
C VAL A 43 6.88 -1.08 -7.02
N LEU A 44 6.53 -0.25 -8.01
CA LEU A 44 6.59 1.20 -7.86
C LEU A 44 5.59 1.73 -6.82
N ASP A 45 4.38 1.17 -6.76
CA ASP A 45 3.39 1.52 -5.75
C ASP A 45 3.85 1.14 -4.34
N ALA A 46 4.49 -0.02 -4.18
CA ALA A 46 5.10 -0.40 -2.91
C ALA A 46 6.19 0.59 -2.48
N ILE A 47 7.09 0.99 -3.39
CA ILE A 47 8.13 2.00 -3.10
C ILE A 47 7.51 3.34 -2.70
N ARG A 48 6.41 3.76 -3.34
CA ARG A 48 5.68 4.99 -2.97
C ARG A 48 5.10 4.91 -1.57
N ILE A 49 4.50 3.78 -1.21
CA ILE A 49 3.97 3.53 0.14
C ILE A 49 5.11 3.59 1.16
N TYR A 50 6.22 2.89 0.92
CA TYR A 50 7.40 2.93 1.78
C TYR A 50 7.91 4.35 1.98
N ALA A 51 8.03 5.12 0.90
CA ALA A 51 8.49 6.50 0.97
C ALA A 51 7.54 7.39 1.78
N ALA A 52 6.22 7.26 1.56
CA ALA A 52 5.22 8.03 2.30
C ALA A 52 5.15 7.68 3.80
N ALA A 53 5.46 6.44 4.16
CA ALA A 53 5.45 6.00 5.55
C ALA A 53 6.77 6.26 6.30
N THR A 54 7.88 6.51 5.60
CA THR A 54 9.22 6.66 6.21
C THR A 54 9.82 8.06 6.08
N TYR A 55 9.34 8.87 5.15
CA TYR A 55 9.77 10.26 4.99
C TYR A 55 8.64 11.21 5.39
N ASP A 56 9.02 12.44 5.72
CA ASP A 56 8.10 13.53 5.99
C ASP A 56 7.41 13.95 4.69
N THR A 57 6.41 13.18 4.28
CA THR A 57 5.60 13.48 3.09
C THR A 57 4.43 14.37 3.44
N PRO A 58 4.15 15.43 2.66
CA PRO A 58 3.05 16.37 2.96
C PRO A 58 1.65 15.76 2.94
N LEU A 59 1.50 14.55 2.42
CA LEU A 59 0.21 13.89 2.23
C LEU A 59 0.13 12.65 3.12
N PRO A 60 -0.94 12.49 3.92
CA PRO A 60 -1.14 11.30 4.73
C PRO A 60 -1.15 10.03 3.86
N LEU A 61 -0.57 8.93 4.37
CA LEU A 61 -0.54 7.65 3.66
C LEU A 61 -1.94 7.21 3.21
N ALA A 62 -2.97 7.44 4.02
CA ALA A 62 -4.35 7.13 3.69
C ALA A 62 -4.85 7.86 2.43
N ALA A 63 -4.49 9.14 2.27
CA ALA A 63 -4.85 9.93 1.10
C ALA A 63 -4.11 9.46 -0.15
N LEU A 64 -2.82 9.09 -0.02
CA LEU A 64 -2.05 8.49 -1.11
C LEU A 64 -2.65 7.16 -1.57
N LEU A 65 -3.03 6.29 -0.63
CA LEU A 65 -3.66 5.01 -0.94
C LEU A 65 -5.03 5.23 -1.61
N SER A 66 -5.86 6.12 -1.08
CA SER A 66 -7.18 6.45 -1.67
C SER A 66 -7.07 6.96 -3.10
N ASP A 67 -6.16 7.91 -3.36
CA ASP A 67 -5.93 8.44 -4.71
C ASP A 67 -5.44 7.36 -5.66
N ARG A 68 -4.58 6.44 -5.19
CA ARG A 68 -4.11 5.30 -5.98
C ARG A 68 -5.23 4.33 -6.36
N LEU A 69 -6.10 3.98 -5.40
CA LEU A 69 -7.24 3.11 -5.65
C LEU A 69 -8.21 3.75 -6.66
N ARG A 70 -8.47 5.06 -6.52
CA ARG A 70 -9.30 5.83 -7.45
C ARG A 70 -8.71 5.88 -8.85
N GLN A 71 -7.41 6.12 -9.00
CA GLN A 71 -6.73 6.15 -10.30
C GLN A 71 -6.74 4.80 -11.02
N GLN A 72 -6.88 3.70 -10.27
CA GLN A 72 -6.93 2.34 -10.82
C GLN A 72 -8.35 1.78 -10.94
N ASP A 73 -9.36 2.62 -10.67
CA ASP A 73 -10.78 2.26 -10.70
C ASP A 73 -11.12 1.06 -9.80
N GLU A 74 -10.45 0.99 -8.63
CA GLU A 74 -10.60 -0.12 -7.68
C GLU A 74 -11.75 0.13 -6.70
N TRP A 75 -12.97 -0.15 -7.16
CA TRP A 75 -14.21 -0.02 -6.38
C TRP A 75 -14.81 -1.37 -5.97
N ARG A 76 -15.55 -1.39 -4.86
CA ARG A 76 -16.34 -2.54 -4.41
C ARG A 76 -17.76 -2.11 -4.03
N GLU A 77 -18.73 -2.96 -4.32
CA GLU A 77 -20.09 -2.82 -3.78
C GLU A 77 -20.10 -3.07 -2.26
N ASP A 78 -20.85 -2.25 -1.55
CA ASP A 78 -21.16 -2.38 -0.14
C ASP A 78 -22.60 -1.92 0.12
N LEU A 79 -23.13 -2.12 1.33
CA LEU A 79 -24.51 -1.74 1.68
C LEU A 79 -24.51 -0.63 2.72
N ASP A 80 -25.07 0.54 2.46
CA ASP A 80 -25.13 1.65 3.43
C ASP A 80 -25.93 1.31 4.70
N GLU A 81 -26.15 2.29 5.60
CA GLU A 81 -26.88 2.06 6.86
C GLU A 81 -28.34 1.65 6.65
N ASP A 82 -28.93 2.07 5.52
CA ASP A 82 -30.30 1.77 5.13
C ASP A 82 -30.41 0.46 4.32
N GLY A 83 -29.26 -0.17 4.03
CA GLY A 83 -29.16 -1.39 3.24
C GLY A 83 -29.14 -1.14 1.72
N ASP A 84 -29.00 0.12 1.30
CA ASP A 84 -28.89 0.48 -0.11
C ASP A 84 -27.48 0.24 -0.63
N LYS A 85 -27.38 -0.14 -1.91
CA LYS A 85 -26.09 -0.41 -2.55
C LYS A 85 -25.30 0.89 -2.74
N VAL A 86 -24.06 0.89 -2.27
CA VAL A 86 -23.09 1.97 -2.47
C VAL A 86 -21.77 1.43 -3.02
N LEU A 87 -21.02 2.30 -3.69
CA LEU A 87 -19.65 2.00 -4.13
C LEU A 87 -18.65 2.62 -3.17
N ILE A 88 -17.73 1.80 -2.67
CA ILE A 88 -16.65 2.22 -1.78
C ILE A 88 -15.29 1.84 -2.37
N MET A 89 -14.22 2.46 -1.87
CA MET A 89 -12.86 2.10 -2.27
C MET A 89 -12.51 0.69 -1.81
N ASP A 90 -11.99 -0.13 -2.74
CA ASP A 90 -11.67 -1.52 -2.47
C ASP A 90 -10.27 -1.67 -1.83
N TYR A 91 -10.13 -1.33 -0.56
CA TYR A 91 -8.87 -1.53 0.16
C TYR A 91 -8.42 -3.00 0.23
N THR A 92 -9.32 -3.98 -0.01
CA THR A 92 -8.90 -5.38 -0.09
C THR A 92 -8.01 -5.66 -1.29
N SER A 93 -8.08 -4.84 -2.34
CA SER A 93 -7.24 -4.96 -3.54
C SER A 93 -5.74 -4.86 -3.23
N LEU A 94 -5.39 -4.15 -2.15
CA LEU A 94 -4.00 -3.96 -1.69
C LEU A 94 -3.40 -5.26 -1.14
N PHE A 95 -4.24 -6.17 -0.65
CA PHE A 95 -3.81 -7.40 0.00
C PHE A 95 -3.70 -8.55 -1.00
N HIS A 96 -2.70 -9.40 -0.81
CA HIS A 96 -2.55 -10.59 -1.62
C HIS A 96 -3.75 -11.51 -1.51
N GLY A 97 -4.31 -11.89 -2.67
CA GLY A 97 -5.55 -12.67 -2.74
C GLY A 97 -6.83 -11.86 -2.58
N ARG A 98 -6.75 -10.53 -2.49
CA ARG A 98 -7.88 -9.58 -2.43
C ARG A 98 -8.86 -9.83 -1.28
N ARG A 99 -8.35 -9.97 -0.06
CA ARG A 99 -9.12 -10.24 1.16
C ARG A 99 -8.49 -9.52 2.32
N PHE A 100 -9.21 -9.37 3.43
CA PHE A 100 -8.63 -9.04 4.74
C PHE A 100 -8.51 -10.31 5.59
N PRO A 101 -7.51 -11.19 5.39
CA PRO A 101 -7.33 -12.30 6.29
C PRO A 101 -6.87 -11.80 7.66
N SER A 102 -7.44 -12.36 8.73
CA SER A 102 -6.99 -12.08 10.09
C SER A 102 -5.49 -12.38 10.22
N GLY A 103 -4.71 -11.38 10.62
CA GLY A 103 -3.27 -11.54 10.85
C GLY A 103 -2.39 -11.53 9.59
N GLN A 104 -2.91 -11.14 8.42
CA GLN A 104 -2.04 -10.84 7.28
C GLN A 104 -1.64 -9.36 7.31
N THR A 105 -0.34 -9.14 7.26
CA THR A 105 0.30 -7.83 7.21
C THR A 105 0.87 -7.60 5.82
N ILE A 106 0.76 -6.37 5.31
CA ILE A 106 1.56 -5.94 4.16
C ILE A 106 2.89 -5.43 4.70
N SER A 107 4.00 -6.03 4.28
CA SER A 107 5.35 -5.60 4.64
C SER A 107 6.06 -5.02 3.42
N ILE A 108 6.61 -3.81 3.54
CA ILE A 108 7.33 -3.15 2.45
C ILE A 108 8.56 -2.41 3.01
N GLY A 109 9.75 -2.73 2.50
CA GLY A 109 10.97 -2.01 2.84
C GLY A 109 12.20 -2.92 2.81
N PRO A 110 13.32 -2.52 3.41
CA PRO A 110 14.49 -3.38 3.49
C PRO A 110 14.19 -4.65 4.30
N GLU A 111 14.77 -5.77 3.91
CA GLU A 111 14.59 -7.05 4.59
C GLU A 111 15.25 -7.03 5.98
N ASN A 112 14.55 -7.54 7.01
CA ASN A 112 15.03 -7.61 8.40
C ASN A 112 15.46 -6.25 9.01
N ASP A 113 14.89 -5.15 8.52
CA ASP A 113 15.20 -3.79 8.98
C ASP A 113 14.01 -3.19 9.76
N LYS A 114 14.30 -2.38 10.79
CA LYS A 114 13.30 -1.63 11.56
C LYS A 114 12.53 -0.60 10.72
N LYS A 115 13.08 -0.20 9.59
CA LYS A 115 12.44 0.69 8.61
C LYS A 115 11.43 -0.03 7.72
N ASN A 116 11.32 -1.36 7.81
CA ASN A 116 10.31 -2.10 7.07
C ASN A 116 8.90 -1.70 7.54
N VAL A 117 8.13 -1.11 6.64
CA VAL A 117 6.79 -0.60 6.91
C VAL A 117 5.82 -1.77 6.94
N GLN A 118 5.04 -1.83 8.01
CA GLN A 118 3.99 -2.82 8.22
C GLN A 118 2.63 -2.13 8.13
N LEU A 119 1.74 -2.63 7.28
CA LEU A 119 0.34 -2.20 7.23
C LEU A 119 -0.54 -3.36 7.70
N ASP A 120 -1.12 -3.16 8.88
CA ASP A 120 -2.00 -4.11 9.55
C ASP A 120 -3.46 -3.67 9.45
N VAL A 121 -4.37 -4.64 9.32
CA VAL A 121 -5.80 -4.39 9.46
C VAL A 121 -6.15 -4.48 10.94
N TYR A 122 -6.40 -3.34 11.57
CA TYR A 122 -6.81 -3.30 12.98
C TYR A 122 -8.30 -3.65 13.15
N GLN A 123 -9.16 -3.02 12.36
CA GLN A 123 -10.60 -3.29 12.34
C GLN A 123 -11.14 -3.00 10.94
N ALA A 124 -11.90 -3.94 10.38
CA ALA A 124 -12.70 -3.68 9.19
C ALA A 124 -14.05 -3.11 9.65
N GLY A 125 -14.34 -1.87 9.25
CA GLY A 125 -15.58 -1.19 9.59
C GLY A 125 -15.75 0.08 8.77
N ARG A 126 -16.86 0.77 8.97
CA ARG A 126 -17.07 2.11 8.42
C ARG A 126 -16.57 3.15 9.40
N LEU A 127 -15.82 4.13 8.90
CA LEU A 127 -15.65 5.39 9.60
C LEU A 127 -16.97 6.15 9.45
N LEU A 128 -17.65 6.42 10.56
CA LEU A 128 -18.78 7.34 10.59
C LEU A 128 -18.29 8.71 10.11
N LYS A 129 -19.15 9.52 9.47
CA LYS A 129 -18.79 10.85 8.91
C LYS A 129 -18.04 11.76 9.89
N GLU A 130 -18.27 11.64 11.19
CA GLU A 130 -17.56 12.40 12.24
C GLU A 130 -16.07 11.99 12.42
N GLY A 131 -15.67 10.82 11.91
CA GLY A 131 -14.29 10.31 11.92
C GLY A 131 -13.45 10.78 10.73
N GLU A 132 -14.07 11.15 9.60
CA GLU A 132 -13.36 11.66 8.43
C GLU A 132 -12.73 13.04 8.70
N GLU A 133 -13.42 13.91 9.45
CA GLU A 133 -12.89 15.23 9.85
C GLU A 133 -11.67 15.12 10.78
N LYS A 134 -11.56 14.06 11.58
CA LYS A 134 -10.41 13.86 12.49
C LYS A 134 -9.16 13.32 11.80
N LEU A 135 -9.31 12.62 10.67
CA LEU A 135 -8.18 12.07 9.90
C LEU A 135 -7.64 13.05 8.85
N GLY A 136 -8.39 14.09 8.50
CA GLY A 136 -7.93 15.18 7.61
C GLY A 136 -7.00 16.20 8.27
N HIS A 137 -6.70 16.05 9.56
CA HIS A 137 -5.90 16.98 10.36
C HIS A 137 -4.69 16.33 11.07
N LEU A 138 -4.29 15.12 10.65
CA LEU A 138 -3.07 14.46 11.12
C LEU A 138 -2.06 14.28 9.99
#